data_AF-B0EB28-F1
#
_entry.id   AF-B0EB28-F1
#
_cell.length_a   1.000
_cell.length_b   1.000
_cell.length_c   1.000
_cell.angle_alpha   90.00
_cell.angle_beta   90.00
_cell.angle_gamma   90.00
#
_symmetry.space_group_name_H-M   'P 1'
#
loop_
_entity.id
_entity.type
_entity.pdbx_description
1 polymer ?
#
loop_
_entity_poly.entity_id
_entity_poly.type
_entity_poly.pdbx_seq_one_letter_code
_entity_poly.pdbx_strand_id
1 'polypeptide(L)'
;MMKAGTGCAICKDGFYRKDVDCQECIKNCTKCLDGNSCISCEDNFFLYNGRQCISYDMLTSCKTKTPNGCTLCEDGYVLKTPYCQSCLEVTEHCTSCSTISCYSCEENYVLIGDKCVHYRAIEHCSKSTDSKCSKCDFWYSVSTSGTYCQKQPVVWFIVLICILGSIIVILIIAGVVVLSWYFIKKTNQNKRPDNVHYFFMKDSDIIFEPLTGRSYVVTDKKELHFDKNKDELMIPVGEESTDTINVGNGGKSKLKVQFTVKEDDMAKFQVRIEPEMAILTKGEGCEFKISIKPVCTCKISESIQLVSLDFKQGVIVNEDVLLITETQMSTRLDYDELIMEKQIGEGSFGTVYKGMFRGNSVAIKVMKIPDDDEQMEEFEKEVRMLDKFRSEYIVHFYGAVFIPTKICMVTEFAKFGSLMGMINKKKK
;
A
#
# COMPACT_ATOMS: atom_id res chain seq x y z
N MET A 1 9.62 105.48 -89.06
CA MET A 1 8.35 105.80 -88.36
C MET A 1 7.63 104.50 -88.04
N MET A 2 7.16 104.37 -86.81
CA MET A 2 6.54 103.18 -86.21
C MET A 2 5.43 102.54 -87.06
N LYS A 3 5.43 101.21 -87.12
CA LYS A 3 4.21 100.40 -86.93
C LYS A 3 4.54 99.27 -85.96
N ALA A 4 3.81 99.26 -84.85
CA ALA A 4 3.98 98.38 -83.71
C ALA A 4 3.88 96.90 -84.12
N GLY A 5 4.79 96.07 -83.61
CA GLY A 5 4.59 94.62 -83.60
C GLY A 5 3.38 94.30 -82.73
N THR A 6 2.26 93.98 -83.36
CA THR A 6 1.03 93.52 -82.70
C THR A 6 1.16 92.03 -82.39
N GLY A 7 2.06 91.67 -81.48
CA GLY A 7 2.28 90.28 -81.08
C GLY A 7 2.78 90.17 -79.64
N CYS A 8 2.38 89.10 -78.95
CA CYS A 8 2.68 88.91 -77.53
C CYS A 8 4.12 88.39 -77.33
N ALA A 9 4.93 89.11 -76.53
CA ALA A 9 6.31 88.68 -76.23
C ALA A 9 6.37 87.59 -75.14
N ILE A 10 5.49 87.68 -74.13
CA ILE A 10 5.41 86.79 -72.96
C ILE A 10 3.92 86.54 -72.64
N CYS A 11 3.51 85.28 -72.66
CA CYS A 11 2.14 84.87 -72.30
C CYS A 11 1.95 84.78 -70.78
N LYS A 12 0.73 84.98 -70.30
CA LYS A 12 0.36 84.74 -68.89
C LYS A 12 0.30 83.24 -68.61
N ASP A 13 0.39 82.87 -67.33
CA ASP A 13 0.17 81.50 -66.86
C ASP A 13 -1.16 80.95 -67.42
N GLY A 14 -1.16 79.67 -67.83
CA GLY A 14 -2.24 79.02 -68.58
C GLY A 14 -2.12 79.11 -70.10
N PHE A 15 -1.16 79.87 -70.65
CA PHE A 15 -0.95 80.01 -72.09
C PHE A 15 0.53 79.90 -72.49
N TYR A 16 0.81 79.34 -73.65
CA TYR A 16 2.15 79.32 -74.27
C TYR A 16 2.18 80.13 -75.56
N ARG A 17 3.37 80.62 -75.93
CA ARG A 17 3.55 81.42 -77.14
C ARG A 17 3.69 80.50 -78.35
N LYS A 18 2.84 80.71 -79.36
CA LYS A 18 2.96 80.10 -80.69
C LYS A 18 3.00 81.22 -81.73
N ASP A 19 4.17 81.40 -82.34
CA ASP A 19 4.47 82.50 -83.26
C ASP A 19 4.31 83.90 -82.62
N VAL A 20 3.20 84.58 -82.91
CA VAL A 20 2.85 85.92 -82.42
C VAL A 20 1.66 85.94 -81.44
N ASP A 21 0.98 84.81 -81.28
CA ASP A 21 -0.20 84.65 -80.43
C ASP A 21 0.05 83.71 -79.23
N CYS A 22 -0.79 83.86 -78.21
CA CYS A 22 -0.80 82.97 -77.04
C CYS A 22 -1.91 81.93 -77.19
N GLN A 23 -1.57 80.65 -77.09
CA GLN A 23 -2.53 79.54 -77.10
C GLN A 23 -2.65 78.92 -75.72
N GLU A 24 -3.83 78.41 -75.38
CA GLU A 24 -4.09 77.76 -74.08
C GLU A 24 -3.22 76.52 -73.90
N CYS A 25 -2.75 76.32 -72.67
CA CYS A 25 -2.09 75.10 -72.25
C CYS A 25 -3.05 73.90 -72.29
N ILE A 26 -2.50 72.68 -72.23
CA ILE A 26 -3.31 71.47 -72.00
C ILE A 26 -4.13 71.60 -70.72
N LYS A 27 -5.31 70.96 -70.68
CA LYS A 27 -6.20 71.00 -69.52
C LYS A 27 -5.46 70.65 -68.21
N ASN A 28 -5.80 71.35 -67.14
CA ASN A 28 -5.27 71.17 -65.79
C ASN A 28 -3.79 71.56 -65.62
N CYS A 29 -3.23 72.36 -66.55
CA CYS A 29 -1.86 72.84 -66.54
C CYS A 29 -1.79 74.36 -66.32
N THR A 30 -1.09 74.80 -65.28
CA THR A 30 -0.90 76.22 -64.95
C THR A 30 0.26 76.86 -65.70
N LYS A 31 1.32 76.11 -66.03
CA LYS A 31 2.46 76.60 -66.85
C LYS A 31 2.87 75.53 -67.83
N CYS A 32 2.92 75.83 -69.12
CA CYS A 32 3.34 74.90 -70.16
C CYS A 32 4.46 75.47 -71.05
N LEU A 33 5.29 74.59 -71.60
CA LEU A 33 6.33 74.92 -72.56
C LEU A 33 5.75 75.03 -73.98
N ASP A 34 4.86 74.10 -74.33
CA ASP A 34 4.16 74.01 -75.60
C ASP A 34 2.77 73.39 -75.39
N GLY A 35 2.02 73.20 -76.47
CA GLY A 35 0.67 72.64 -76.43
C GLY A 35 0.57 71.17 -75.98
N ASN A 36 1.68 70.50 -75.64
CA ASN A 36 1.74 69.11 -75.17
C ASN A 36 2.58 68.91 -73.90
N SER A 37 3.33 69.91 -73.45
CA SER A 37 4.33 69.79 -72.39
C SER A 37 4.04 70.74 -71.23
N CYS A 38 3.49 70.21 -70.14
CA CYS A 38 3.25 70.96 -68.91
C CYS A 38 4.49 71.02 -68.01
N ILE A 39 4.67 72.15 -67.33
CA ILE A 39 5.74 72.42 -66.35
C ILE A 39 5.17 72.43 -64.93
N SER A 40 3.96 72.95 -64.73
CA SER A 40 3.28 73.00 -63.43
C SER A 40 1.79 72.73 -63.59
N CYS A 41 1.23 71.88 -62.74
CA CYS A 41 -0.17 71.49 -62.77
C CYS A 41 -1.05 72.40 -61.90
N GLU A 42 -2.36 72.31 -62.10
CA GLU A 42 -3.36 72.90 -61.20
C GLU A 42 -3.40 72.15 -59.85
N ASP A 43 -4.01 72.77 -58.85
CA ASP A 43 -4.24 72.15 -57.55
C ASP A 43 -5.02 70.84 -57.70
N ASN A 44 -4.61 69.81 -56.96
CA ASN A 44 -5.08 68.42 -57.06
C ASN A 44 -4.60 67.60 -58.27
N PHE A 45 -3.67 68.13 -59.08
CA PHE A 45 -3.03 67.40 -60.17
C PHE A 45 -1.52 67.30 -59.96
N PHE A 46 -0.92 66.19 -60.41
CA PHE A 46 0.52 65.98 -60.40
C PHE A 46 1.09 65.84 -61.80
N LEU A 47 2.36 66.22 -61.94
CA LEU A 47 3.09 66.17 -63.19
C LEU A 47 3.61 64.75 -63.44
N TYR A 48 3.01 64.07 -64.40
CA TYR A 48 3.41 62.76 -64.89
C TYR A 48 4.43 62.89 -66.03
N ASN A 49 5.56 62.18 -65.90
CA ASN A 49 6.66 62.16 -66.88
C ASN A 49 7.14 63.55 -67.35
N GLY A 50 6.94 64.59 -66.53
CA GLY A 50 7.34 65.97 -66.87
C GLY A 50 6.54 66.61 -68.01
N ARG A 51 5.36 66.08 -68.38
CA ARG A 51 4.60 66.57 -69.55
C ARG A 51 3.10 66.68 -69.35
N GLN A 52 2.49 65.83 -68.52
CA GLN A 52 1.03 65.75 -68.40
C GLN A 52 0.58 65.90 -66.94
N CYS A 53 -0.59 66.51 -66.74
CA CYS A 53 -1.19 66.67 -65.42
C CYS A 53 -2.26 65.62 -65.18
N ILE A 54 -2.05 64.76 -64.18
CA ILE A 54 -2.95 63.66 -63.81
C ILE A 54 -3.55 63.95 -62.42
N SER A 55 -4.83 63.64 -62.22
CA SER A 55 -5.51 63.86 -60.93
C SER A 55 -4.86 63.03 -59.81
N TYR A 56 -4.74 63.62 -58.62
CA TYR A 56 -4.36 62.92 -57.39
C TYR A 56 -5.28 61.76 -57.00
N ASP A 57 -6.49 61.68 -57.57
CA ASP A 57 -7.41 60.54 -57.36
C ASP A 57 -6.84 59.24 -57.94
N MET A 58 -5.96 59.34 -58.94
CA MET A 58 -5.27 58.19 -59.54
C MET A 58 -4.12 57.67 -58.66
N LEU A 59 -3.74 58.38 -57.59
CA LEU A 59 -2.74 57.95 -56.61
C LEU A 59 -3.41 57.19 -55.46
N THR A 60 -3.96 56.03 -55.77
CA THR A 60 -4.56 55.12 -54.78
C THR A 60 -3.47 54.53 -53.88
N SER A 61 -3.78 54.35 -52.60
CA SER A 61 -2.88 53.76 -51.59
C SER A 61 -1.53 54.50 -51.43
N CYS A 62 -1.56 55.81 -51.66
CA CYS A 62 -0.44 56.71 -51.48
C CYS A 62 -0.58 57.53 -50.18
N LYS A 63 0.38 57.38 -49.28
CA LYS A 63 0.45 58.09 -47.99
C LYS A 63 0.97 59.51 -48.12
N THR A 64 1.89 59.78 -49.06
CA THR A 64 2.44 61.13 -49.30
C THR A 64 2.38 61.50 -50.78
N LYS A 65 1.45 62.39 -51.12
CA LYS A 65 1.26 62.93 -52.47
C LYS A 65 2.10 64.20 -52.65
N THR A 66 2.83 64.29 -53.76
CA THR A 66 3.65 65.44 -54.14
C THR A 66 3.28 65.91 -55.55
N PRO A 67 3.69 67.12 -55.97
CA PRO A 67 3.47 67.60 -57.34
C PRO A 67 4.08 66.69 -58.43
N ASN A 68 4.94 65.73 -58.09
CA ASN A 68 5.54 64.76 -59.01
C ASN A 68 5.00 63.33 -58.84
N GLY A 69 3.90 63.15 -58.11
CA GLY A 69 3.28 61.86 -57.82
C GLY A 69 3.46 61.39 -56.38
N CYS A 70 3.34 60.09 -56.14
CA CYS A 70 3.54 59.52 -54.82
C CYS A 70 5.02 59.39 -54.44
N THR A 71 5.37 59.65 -53.18
CA THR A 71 6.71 59.39 -52.63
C THR A 71 6.73 58.38 -51.50
N LEU A 72 5.58 58.09 -50.88
CA LEU A 72 5.44 57.10 -49.82
C LEU A 72 4.10 56.39 -49.94
N CYS A 73 4.12 55.07 -49.99
CA CYS A 73 2.93 54.22 -50.09
C CYS A 73 2.39 53.81 -48.72
N GLU A 74 1.14 53.36 -48.68
CA GLU A 74 0.55 52.68 -47.52
C GLU A 74 1.19 51.30 -47.30
N ASP A 75 1.04 50.75 -46.09
CA ASP A 75 1.57 49.41 -45.76
C ASP A 75 0.95 48.35 -46.70
N GLY A 76 1.77 47.42 -47.19
CA GLY A 76 1.36 46.43 -48.19
C GLY A 76 1.44 46.90 -49.65
N TYR A 77 1.95 48.11 -49.89
CA TYR A 77 2.22 48.65 -51.22
C TYR A 77 3.67 49.13 -51.36
N VAL A 78 4.24 48.95 -52.55
CA VAL A 78 5.59 49.41 -52.88
C VAL A 78 5.56 50.53 -53.90
N LEU A 79 6.47 51.50 -53.76
CA LEU A 79 6.55 52.65 -54.66
C LEU A 79 7.07 52.25 -56.03
N LYS A 80 6.23 52.47 -57.05
CA LYS A 80 6.56 52.37 -58.47
C LYS A 80 6.24 53.70 -59.12
N THR A 81 7.16 54.65 -58.93
CA THR A 81 6.98 56.06 -59.27
C THR A 81 6.28 56.24 -60.62
N PRO A 82 5.16 56.99 -60.69
CA PRO A 82 4.56 57.80 -59.61
C PRO A 82 3.47 57.10 -58.78
N TYR A 83 3.23 55.80 -58.97
CA TYR A 83 2.12 55.06 -58.35
C TYR A 83 2.61 54.11 -57.24
N CYS A 84 1.66 53.60 -56.46
CA CYS A 84 1.90 52.54 -55.49
C CYS A 84 1.35 51.22 -56.05
N GLN A 85 2.16 50.17 -56.07
CA GLN A 85 1.78 48.84 -56.53
C GLN A 85 1.56 47.92 -55.32
N SER A 86 0.48 47.13 -55.32
CA SER A 86 0.20 46.20 -54.21
C SER A 86 1.23 45.08 -54.16
N CYS A 87 1.67 44.70 -52.97
CA CYS A 87 2.56 43.56 -52.77
C CYS A 87 1.94 42.22 -53.19
N LEU A 88 0.61 42.11 -53.22
CA LEU A 88 -0.07 40.92 -53.73
C LEU A 88 0.16 40.72 -55.24
N GLU A 89 0.42 41.78 -55.99
CA GLU A 89 0.74 41.69 -57.42
C GLU A 89 2.19 41.23 -57.67
N VAL A 90 3.07 41.38 -56.67
CA VAL A 90 4.46 40.90 -56.71
C VAL A 90 4.52 39.43 -56.32
N THR A 91 3.85 39.04 -55.25
CA THR A 91 3.78 37.65 -54.78
C THR A 91 2.47 37.42 -54.03
N GLU A 92 1.77 36.34 -54.36
CA GLU A 92 0.52 35.96 -53.69
C GLU A 92 0.76 35.74 -52.18
N HIS A 93 -0.16 36.22 -51.34
CA HIS A 93 -0.05 36.20 -49.87
C HIS A 93 1.15 36.97 -49.27
N CYS A 94 1.72 37.94 -50.00
CA CYS A 94 2.78 38.81 -49.50
C CYS A 94 2.22 40.06 -48.79
N THR A 95 2.69 40.34 -47.58
CA THR A 95 2.31 41.51 -46.76
C THR A 95 3.32 42.65 -46.83
N SER A 96 4.58 42.38 -47.16
CA SER A 96 5.60 43.43 -47.33
C SER A 96 6.61 43.04 -48.41
N CYS A 97 6.86 43.93 -49.35
CA CYS A 97 7.65 43.65 -50.55
C CYS A 97 8.51 44.83 -50.99
N SER A 98 9.54 44.52 -51.77
CA SER A 98 10.23 45.43 -52.69
C SER A 98 9.53 45.44 -54.04
N THR A 99 10.07 46.18 -55.00
CA THR A 99 9.57 46.21 -56.39
C THR A 99 9.64 44.85 -57.08
N ILE A 100 10.44 43.90 -56.57
CA ILE A 100 10.67 42.58 -57.17
C ILE A 100 10.64 41.39 -56.19
N SER A 101 10.65 41.61 -54.87
CA SER A 101 10.85 40.54 -53.88
C SER A 101 9.94 40.70 -52.67
N CYS A 102 9.49 39.58 -52.10
CA CYS A 102 8.68 39.57 -50.89
C CYS A 102 9.54 39.35 -49.63
N TYR A 103 9.24 40.07 -48.55
CA TYR A 103 9.96 39.96 -47.27
C TYR A 103 9.11 39.41 -46.13
N SER A 104 7.79 39.51 -46.24
CA SER A 104 6.86 39.04 -45.23
C SER A 104 5.60 38.50 -45.89
N CYS A 105 5.12 37.38 -45.36
CA CYS A 105 3.93 36.69 -45.80
C CYS A 105 2.76 36.93 -44.83
N GLU A 106 1.56 36.59 -45.28
CA GLU A 106 0.35 36.53 -44.46
C GLU A 106 0.46 35.44 -43.38
N GLU A 107 -0.40 35.49 -42.36
CA GLU A 107 -0.50 34.42 -41.36
C GLU A 107 -0.72 33.06 -42.04
N ASN A 108 -0.16 32.00 -41.45
CA ASN A 108 -0.17 30.63 -41.99
C ASN A 108 0.72 30.41 -43.23
N TYR A 109 1.42 31.43 -43.72
CA TYR A 109 2.41 31.27 -44.79
C TYR A 109 3.84 31.37 -44.26
N VAL A 110 4.76 30.73 -44.98
CA VAL A 110 6.19 30.70 -44.72
C VAL A 110 6.90 31.19 -45.96
N LEU A 111 7.84 32.11 -45.79
CA LEU A 111 8.64 32.65 -46.88
C LEU A 111 9.76 31.67 -47.23
N ILE A 112 9.65 31.06 -48.41
CA ILE A 112 10.67 30.14 -48.96
C ILE A 112 11.20 30.77 -50.26
N GLY A 113 12.40 31.35 -50.19
CA GLY A 113 12.90 32.23 -51.25
C GLY A 113 12.07 33.50 -51.33
N ASP A 114 11.50 33.80 -52.49
CA ASP A 114 10.59 34.94 -52.71
C ASP A 114 9.10 34.53 -52.76
N LYS A 115 8.76 33.31 -52.33
CA LYS A 115 7.38 32.79 -52.37
C LYS A 115 6.83 32.53 -50.98
N CYS A 116 5.56 32.90 -50.78
CA CYS A 116 4.80 32.57 -49.59
C CYS A 116 4.12 31.22 -49.78
N VAL A 117 4.54 30.22 -49.02
CA VAL A 117 4.01 28.85 -49.08
C VAL A 117 3.24 28.54 -47.81
N HIS A 118 2.02 28.00 -47.93
CA HIS A 118 1.19 27.67 -46.78
C HIS A 118 1.89 26.61 -45.90
N TYR A 119 1.90 26.76 -44.57
CA TYR A 119 2.68 25.90 -43.67
C TYR A 119 2.37 24.41 -43.83
N ARG A 120 1.11 24.05 -44.16
CA ARG A 120 0.70 22.66 -44.39
C ARG A 120 1.32 22.01 -45.62
N ALA A 121 1.81 22.79 -46.57
CA ALA A 121 2.53 22.28 -47.74
C ALA A 121 4.00 21.95 -47.40
N ILE A 122 4.49 22.39 -46.24
CA ILE A 122 5.82 22.05 -45.73
C ILE A 122 5.71 20.77 -44.91
N GLU A 123 6.45 19.74 -45.31
CA GLU A 123 6.45 18.46 -44.59
C GLU A 123 6.78 18.66 -43.12
N HIS A 124 5.94 18.06 -42.27
CA HIS A 124 6.07 18.08 -40.82
C HIS A 124 6.01 19.47 -40.17
N CYS A 125 5.61 20.53 -40.88
CA CYS A 125 5.34 21.82 -40.26
C CYS A 125 3.89 21.89 -39.77
N SER A 126 3.71 22.11 -38.47
CA SER A 126 2.41 22.14 -37.80
C SER A 126 1.88 23.55 -37.55
N LYS A 127 2.76 24.57 -37.57
CA LYS A 127 2.42 25.98 -37.33
C LYS A 127 3.46 26.91 -37.94
N SER A 128 3.03 28.07 -38.46
CA SER A 128 3.93 29.16 -38.84
C SER A 128 3.72 30.42 -37.99
N THR A 129 4.77 31.23 -37.87
CA THR A 129 4.80 32.54 -37.19
C THR A 129 5.90 33.38 -37.83
N ASP A 130 5.67 34.67 -38.03
CA ASP A 130 6.63 35.61 -38.65
C ASP A 130 7.23 35.13 -39.97
N SER A 131 6.37 34.63 -40.87
CA SER A 131 6.77 34.07 -42.17
C SER A 131 7.73 32.87 -42.08
N LYS A 132 7.82 32.20 -40.92
CA LYS A 132 8.67 31.02 -40.68
C LYS A 132 7.86 29.88 -40.08
N CYS A 133 8.27 28.63 -40.32
CA CYS A 133 7.73 27.50 -39.60
C CYS A 133 8.16 27.60 -38.13
N SER A 134 7.21 27.68 -37.21
CA SER A 134 7.48 27.87 -35.78
C SER A 134 7.33 26.59 -34.96
N LYS A 135 6.63 25.58 -35.48
CA LYS A 135 6.45 24.30 -34.79
C LYS A 135 6.40 23.14 -35.78
N CYS A 136 7.16 22.10 -35.50
CA CYS A 136 7.14 20.86 -36.28
C CYS A 136 6.36 19.75 -35.56
N ASP A 137 6.00 18.70 -36.31
CA ASP A 137 5.40 17.48 -35.78
C ASP A 137 6.32 16.75 -34.81
N PHE A 138 5.73 15.85 -34.02
CA PHE A 138 6.45 14.97 -33.11
C PHE A 138 7.55 14.21 -33.88
N TRP A 139 8.80 14.22 -33.35
CA TRP A 139 10.06 13.73 -33.97
C TRP A 139 10.82 14.70 -34.88
N TYR A 140 10.35 15.93 -35.06
CA TYR A 140 11.02 16.92 -35.91
C TYR A 140 11.27 18.23 -35.17
N SER A 141 12.33 18.94 -35.55
CA SER A 141 12.64 20.30 -35.08
C SER A 141 12.83 21.26 -36.24
N VAL A 142 12.52 22.52 -35.99
CA VAL A 142 12.62 23.58 -36.99
C VAL A 142 14.09 23.77 -37.37
N SER A 143 14.38 23.85 -38.67
CA SER A 143 15.71 24.18 -39.18
C SER A 143 16.16 25.58 -38.74
N THR A 144 17.47 25.83 -38.75
CA THR A 144 18.04 27.15 -38.42
C THR A 144 17.50 28.28 -39.31
N SER A 145 17.09 27.97 -40.54
CA SER A 145 16.48 28.92 -41.48
C SER A 145 14.99 29.17 -41.22
N GLY A 146 14.30 28.27 -40.51
CA GLY A 146 12.86 28.36 -40.28
C GLY A 146 11.99 27.94 -41.47
N THR A 147 12.57 27.29 -42.49
CA THR A 147 11.85 26.98 -43.75
C THR A 147 11.43 25.51 -43.89
N TYR A 148 12.06 24.60 -43.15
CA TYR A 148 11.71 23.17 -43.12
C TYR A 148 11.96 22.55 -41.74
N CYS A 149 11.40 21.35 -41.53
CA CYS A 149 11.51 20.56 -40.31
C CYS A 149 12.47 19.37 -40.52
N GLN A 150 13.44 19.18 -39.61
CA GLN A 150 14.44 18.11 -39.67
C GLN A 150 14.24 17.09 -38.55
N LYS A 151 14.54 15.82 -38.81
CA LYS A 151 14.31 14.73 -37.86
C LYS A 151 15.25 14.85 -36.65
N GLN A 152 14.69 14.82 -35.44
CA GLN A 152 15.44 14.85 -34.19
C GLN A 152 15.03 13.66 -33.30
N PRO A 153 15.95 12.71 -33.01
CA PRO A 153 15.65 11.58 -32.16
C PRO A 153 15.46 12.02 -30.70
N VAL A 154 14.34 11.63 -30.08
CA VAL A 154 14.00 11.99 -28.69
C VAL A 154 14.54 10.93 -27.73
N VAL A 155 15.81 11.06 -27.34
CA VAL A 155 16.56 10.07 -26.53
C VAL A 155 15.85 9.71 -25.20
N TRP A 156 15.18 10.67 -24.56
CA TRP A 156 14.39 10.41 -23.35
C TRP A 156 13.32 9.33 -23.56
N PHE A 157 12.64 9.32 -24.71
CA PHE A 157 11.56 8.35 -24.96
C PHE A 157 12.06 6.90 -24.99
N ILE A 158 13.30 6.69 -25.44
CA ILE A 158 13.96 5.37 -25.41
C ILE A 158 14.24 4.95 -23.97
N VAL A 159 14.75 5.87 -23.14
CA VAL A 159 14.99 5.60 -21.71
C VAL A 159 13.69 5.27 -20.98
N LEU A 160 12.59 5.95 -21.30
CA LEU A 160 11.27 5.67 -20.73
C LEU A 160 10.78 4.25 -21.07
N ILE A 161 10.95 3.80 -22.31
CA ILE A 161 10.60 2.44 -22.73
C ILE A 161 11.45 1.40 -21.99
N CYS A 162 12.74 1.64 -21.80
CA CYS A 162 13.62 0.75 -21.03
C CYS A 162 13.20 0.65 -19.55
N ILE A 163 12.79 1.77 -18.94
CA ILE A 163 12.30 1.79 -17.55
C ILE A 163 10.95 1.05 -17.44
N LEU A 164 10.02 1.27 -18.38
CA LEU A 164 8.75 0.55 -18.38
C LEU A 164 8.97 -0.95 -18.59
N GLY A 165 9.91 -1.33 -19.46
CA GLY A 165 10.30 -2.72 -19.67
C GLY A 165 10.89 -3.36 -18.40
N SER A 166 11.78 -2.66 -17.69
CA SER A 166 12.36 -3.20 -16.46
C SER A 166 11.33 -3.37 -15.33
N ILE A 167 10.36 -2.44 -15.23
CA ILE A 167 9.23 -2.57 -14.29
C ILE A 167 8.40 -3.81 -14.59
N ILE A 168 8.07 -4.07 -15.87
CA ILE A 168 7.31 -5.26 -16.27
C ILE A 168 8.06 -6.54 -15.89
N VAL A 169 9.37 -6.60 -16.14
CA VAL A 169 10.20 -7.76 -15.76
C VAL A 169 10.19 -7.98 -14.24
N ILE A 170 10.31 -6.91 -13.44
CA ILE A 170 10.25 -7.00 -11.98
C ILE A 170 8.90 -7.53 -11.51
N LEU A 171 7.79 -7.08 -12.10
CA LEU A 171 6.45 -7.57 -11.76
C LEU A 171 6.27 -9.06 -12.07
N ILE A 172 6.82 -9.52 -13.20
CA ILE A 172 6.80 -10.95 -13.56
C ILE A 172 7.59 -11.77 -12.54
N ILE A 173 8.81 -11.33 -12.18
CA ILE A 173 9.64 -12.01 -11.17
C ILE A 173 8.91 -12.07 -9.82
N ALA A 174 8.32 -10.96 -9.37
CA ALA A 174 7.55 -10.91 -8.13
C ALA A 174 6.36 -11.88 -8.17
N GLY A 175 5.63 -11.94 -9.29
CA GLY A 175 4.54 -12.89 -9.49
C GLY A 175 4.99 -14.35 -9.38
N VAL A 176 6.11 -14.70 -10.00
CA VAL A 176 6.70 -16.05 -9.92
C VAL A 176 7.11 -16.39 -8.48
N VAL A 177 7.71 -15.45 -7.75
CA VAL A 177 8.08 -15.64 -6.33
C VAL A 177 6.85 -15.86 -5.46
N VAL A 178 5.79 -15.06 -5.63
CA VAL A 178 4.54 -15.21 -4.87
C VAL A 178 3.86 -16.54 -5.17
N LEU A 179 3.77 -16.95 -6.44
CA LEU A 179 3.22 -18.24 -6.82
C LEU A 179 4.05 -19.40 -6.24
N SER A 180 5.38 -19.32 -6.35
CA SER A 180 6.29 -20.32 -5.78
C SER A 180 6.11 -20.41 -4.27
N TRP A 181 6.05 -19.28 -3.57
CA TRP A 181 5.78 -19.24 -2.13
C TRP A 181 4.40 -19.82 -1.77
N TYR A 182 3.36 -19.50 -2.55
CA TYR A 182 2.03 -20.08 -2.38
C TYR A 182 2.05 -21.61 -2.52
N PHE A 183 2.69 -22.14 -3.56
CA PHE A 183 2.83 -23.59 -3.77
C PHE A 183 3.67 -24.25 -2.67
N ILE A 184 4.77 -23.63 -2.25
CA ILE A 184 5.60 -24.14 -1.13
C ILE A 184 4.77 -24.17 0.16
N LYS A 185 4.04 -23.10 0.49
CA LYS A 185 3.19 -23.01 1.68
C LYS A 185 2.07 -24.07 1.66
N LYS A 186 1.40 -24.24 0.52
CA LYS A 186 0.35 -25.25 0.32
C LYS A 186 0.90 -26.67 0.44
N THR A 187 2.12 -26.90 -0.05
CA THR A 187 2.77 -28.21 0.07
C THR A 187 3.19 -28.46 1.52
N ASN A 188 3.72 -27.46 2.22
CA ASN A 188 4.14 -27.56 3.62
C ASN A 188 2.97 -27.82 4.57
N GLN A 189 1.76 -27.27 4.33
CA GLN A 189 0.59 -27.56 5.15
C GLN A 189 0.13 -29.03 5.10
N ASN A 190 0.50 -29.75 4.04
CA ASN A 190 0.20 -31.18 3.88
C ASN A 190 1.38 -32.10 4.22
N LYS A 191 2.52 -31.53 4.65
CA LYS A 191 3.65 -32.33 5.10
C LYS A 191 3.32 -32.96 6.44
N ARG A 192 3.62 -34.24 6.55
CA ARG A 192 3.52 -34.98 7.79
C ARG A 192 4.62 -34.49 8.74
N PRO A 193 4.36 -34.36 10.04
CA PRO A 193 5.43 -34.17 11.01
C PRO A 193 6.39 -35.38 10.97
N ASP A 194 7.69 -35.09 10.84
CA ASP A 194 8.76 -36.09 10.66
C ASP A 194 9.09 -36.86 11.95
N ASN A 195 8.75 -36.29 13.11
CA ASN A 195 8.98 -36.86 14.44
C ASN A 195 7.84 -37.77 14.93
N VAL A 196 6.95 -38.19 14.04
CA VAL A 196 5.78 -39.02 14.36
C VAL A 196 5.94 -40.40 13.77
N HIS A 197 5.82 -41.42 14.62
CA HIS A 197 5.85 -42.80 14.19
C HIS A 197 4.46 -43.25 13.71
N TYR A 198 4.33 -43.44 12.39
CA TYR A 198 3.11 -43.96 11.76
C TYR A 198 3.24 -45.46 11.52
N PHE A 199 2.15 -46.19 11.76
CA PHE A 199 2.06 -47.62 11.47
C PHE A 199 0.74 -47.96 10.79
N PHE A 200 0.66 -49.09 10.09
CA PHE A 200 -0.61 -49.59 9.57
C PHE A 200 -1.31 -50.43 10.63
N MET A 201 -2.58 -50.11 10.91
CA MET A 201 -3.35 -50.79 11.97
C MET A 201 -3.45 -52.31 11.72
N LYS A 202 -3.56 -52.73 10.45
CA LYS A 202 -3.61 -54.15 10.05
C LYS A 202 -2.32 -54.94 10.33
N ASP A 203 -1.20 -54.24 10.49
CA ASP A 203 0.10 -54.83 10.74
C ASP A 203 0.41 -54.83 12.26
N SER A 204 -0.54 -54.38 13.09
CA SER A 204 -0.45 -54.38 14.55
C SER A 204 -1.45 -55.35 15.18
N ASP A 205 -1.13 -55.86 16.37
CA ASP A 205 -2.04 -56.70 17.18
C ASP A 205 -3.04 -55.88 18.02
N ILE A 206 -3.14 -54.58 17.74
CA ILE A 206 -3.96 -53.64 18.49
C ILE A 206 -5.40 -53.68 17.95
N ILE A 207 -6.37 -53.81 18.86
CA ILE A 207 -7.79 -53.75 18.52
C ILE A 207 -8.24 -52.30 18.56
N PHE A 208 -8.74 -51.80 17.43
CA PHE A 208 -9.25 -50.43 17.30
C PHE A 208 -10.77 -50.41 17.28
N GLU A 209 -11.36 -49.55 18.10
CA GLU A 209 -12.80 -49.34 18.17
C GLU A 209 -13.17 -47.88 17.90
N PRO A 210 -14.36 -47.60 17.33
CA PRO A 210 -14.85 -46.23 17.21
C PRO A 210 -15.04 -45.59 18.59
N LEU A 211 -14.56 -44.34 18.74
CA LEU A 211 -14.66 -43.62 20.01
C LEU A 211 -16.13 -43.28 20.32
N THR A 212 -16.79 -42.50 19.46
CA THR A 212 -18.25 -42.24 19.52
C THR A 212 -19.02 -42.73 18.29
N GLY A 213 -18.31 -43.09 17.21
CA GLY A 213 -18.91 -43.47 15.92
C GLY A 213 -19.38 -42.28 15.05
N ARG A 214 -19.13 -41.04 15.48
CA ARG A 214 -19.44 -39.80 14.74
C ARG A 214 -18.38 -39.42 13.72
N SER A 215 -17.17 -39.95 13.87
CA SER A 215 -16.02 -39.71 13.00
C SER A 215 -15.50 -41.05 12.44
N TYR A 216 -14.51 -40.97 11.55
CA TYR A 216 -13.74 -42.13 11.09
C TYR A 216 -12.53 -42.43 11.99
N VAL A 217 -12.42 -41.76 13.13
CA VAL A 217 -11.37 -42.00 14.10
C VAL A 217 -11.72 -43.24 14.91
N VAL A 218 -10.71 -44.09 15.10
CA VAL A 218 -10.77 -45.27 15.94
C VAL A 218 -9.63 -45.20 16.95
N THR A 219 -9.82 -45.75 18.14
CA THR A 219 -8.81 -45.77 19.19
C THR A 219 -8.71 -47.17 19.80
N ASP A 220 -7.58 -47.48 20.42
CA ASP A 220 -7.39 -48.74 21.16
C ASP A 220 -8.07 -48.74 22.53
N LYS A 221 -8.30 -47.55 23.09
CA LYS A 221 -9.04 -47.33 24.33
C LYS A 221 -9.75 -45.98 24.35
N LYS A 222 -10.66 -45.80 25.31
CA LYS A 222 -11.46 -44.57 25.50
C LYS A 222 -11.16 -43.85 26.81
N GLU A 223 -10.42 -44.52 27.68
CA GLU A 223 -10.04 -44.05 29.01
C GLU A 223 -8.53 -44.22 29.16
N LEU A 224 -7.88 -43.22 29.74
CA LEU A 224 -6.47 -43.21 30.06
C LEU A 224 -6.31 -43.34 31.57
N HIS A 225 -5.50 -44.31 31.98
CA HIS A 225 -5.24 -44.64 33.37
C HIS A 225 -3.75 -44.47 33.60
N PHE A 226 -3.37 -43.51 34.45
CA PHE A 226 -1.97 -43.10 34.63
C PHE A 226 -1.27 -43.83 35.77
N ASP A 227 -1.98 -44.74 36.42
CA ASP A 227 -1.51 -45.47 37.59
C ASP A 227 -0.33 -46.38 37.20
N LYS A 228 0.80 -46.23 37.92
CA LYS A 228 2.08 -46.88 37.57
C LYS A 228 2.01 -48.37 37.89
N ASN A 229 1.72 -49.19 36.89
CA ASN A 229 1.56 -50.65 37.02
C ASN A 229 0.35 -51.06 37.89
N LYS A 230 -0.14 -52.29 37.69
CA LYS A 230 -1.33 -52.83 38.39
C LYS A 230 -1.25 -52.83 39.92
N ASP A 231 -0.07 -52.62 40.50
CA ASP A 231 0.19 -52.67 41.94
C ASP A 231 0.19 -51.27 42.60
N GLU A 232 0.43 -50.17 41.87
CA GLU A 232 0.38 -48.80 42.41
C GLU A 232 -0.81 -48.03 41.79
N LEU A 233 -1.96 -48.09 42.47
CA LEU A 233 -3.20 -47.40 42.09
C LEU A 233 -3.14 -45.86 42.22
N MET A 234 -2.00 -45.29 42.61
CA MET A 234 -1.89 -43.85 42.87
C MET A 234 -0.57 -43.26 42.37
N ILE A 235 -0.66 -42.14 41.66
CA ILE A 235 0.49 -41.44 41.11
C ILE A 235 1.07 -40.38 42.06
N PRO A 236 2.39 -40.16 42.09
CA PRO A 236 3.00 -39.14 42.94
C PRO A 236 2.67 -37.71 42.50
N VAL A 237 2.47 -36.81 43.48
CA VAL A 237 2.25 -35.38 43.22
C VAL A 237 3.56 -34.71 42.82
N GLY A 238 3.54 -33.91 41.76
CA GLY A 238 4.69 -33.18 41.24
C GLY A 238 5.61 -34.00 40.33
N GLU A 239 5.27 -35.26 40.06
CA GLU A 239 5.96 -36.10 39.08
C GLU A 239 5.08 -36.34 37.85
N GLU A 240 5.73 -36.57 36.71
CA GLU A 240 5.01 -36.97 35.50
C GLU A 240 4.66 -38.46 35.53
N SER A 241 3.41 -38.75 35.20
CA SER A 241 2.92 -40.08 34.89
C SER A 241 2.36 -40.06 33.48
N THR A 242 2.60 -41.14 32.75
CA THR A 242 2.30 -41.21 31.31
C THR A 242 1.44 -42.42 31.03
N ASP A 243 0.44 -42.22 30.18
CA ASP A 243 -0.26 -43.30 29.50
C ASP A 243 -0.27 -43.02 27.98
N THR A 244 -0.33 -44.07 27.16
CA THR A 244 -0.33 -43.94 25.69
C THR A 244 -1.66 -44.39 25.10
N ILE A 245 -2.13 -43.71 24.05
CA ILE A 245 -3.34 -44.08 23.30
C ILE A 245 -3.00 -44.15 21.82
N ASN A 246 -3.42 -45.23 21.17
CA ASN A 246 -3.26 -45.40 19.73
C ASN A 246 -4.49 -44.83 19.02
N VAL A 247 -4.25 -43.88 18.11
CA VAL A 247 -5.28 -43.23 17.32
C VAL A 247 -5.14 -43.65 15.86
N GLY A 248 -6.22 -44.15 15.28
CA GLY A 248 -6.28 -44.73 13.94
C GLY A 248 -7.29 -44.05 13.02
N ASN A 249 -7.07 -44.21 11.71
CA ASN A 249 -7.98 -43.74 10.67
C ASN A 249 -8.70 -44.92 10.00
N GLY A 250 -9.95 -45.16 10.42
CA GLY A 250 -10.85 -46.15 9.81
C GLY A 250 -11.52 -45.69 8.51
N GLY A 251 -11.30 -44.43 8.10
CA GLY A 251 -11.91 -43.79 6.94
C GLY A 251 -11.16 -44.01 5.63
N LYS A 252 -11.56 -43.28 4.59
CA LYS A 252 -10.92 -43.33 3.26
C LYS A 252 -10.04 -42.10 2.95
N SER A 253 -10.31 -40.98 3.60
CA SER A 253 -9.65 -39.67 3.46
C SER A 253 -8.47 -39.54 4.42
N LYS A 254 -7.59 -38.57 4.17
CA LYS A 254 -6.57 -38.17 5.16
C LYS A 254 -7.26 -37.49 6.34
N LEU A 255 -6.86 -37.84 7.55
CA LEU A 255 -7.31 -37.24 8.80
C LEU A 255 -6.14 -36.53 9.47
N LYS A 256 -6.32 -35.27 9.87
CA LYS A 256 -5.47 -34.62 10.88
C LYS A 256 -6.10 -34.87 12.24
N VAL A 257 -5.33 -35.36 13.20
CA VAL A 257 -5.77 -35.60 14.58
C VAL A 257 -4.87 -34.86 15.55
N GLN A 258 -5.45 -34.32 16.62
CA GLN A 258 -4.75 -33.61 17.70
C GLN A 258 -5.56 -33.70 18.99
N PHE A 259 -4.90 -33.68 20.15
CA PHE A 259 -5.59 -33.56 21.44
C PHE A 259 -5.62 -32.12 21.92
N THR A 260 -6.64 -31.76 22.69
CA THR A 260 -6.80 -30.43 23.28
C THR A 260 -7.40 -30.57 24.67
N VAL A 261 -6.93 -29.75 25.60
CA VAL A 261 -7.37 -29.71 27.01
C VAL A 261 -8.17 -28.42 27.22
N LYS A 262 -9.25 -28.45 28.00
CA LYS A 262 -10.01 -27.25 28.33
C LYS A 262 -9.24 -26.42 29.36
N GLU A 263 -9.24 -25.10 29.21
CA GLU A 263 -8.44 -24.18 30.05
C GLU A 263 -8.81 -24.24 31.55
N ASP A 264 -10.07 -24.50 31.86
CA ASP A 264 -10.57 -24.56 33.25
C ASP A 264 -9.98 -25.74 34.06
N ASP A 265 -9.50 -26.79 33.39
CA ASP A 265 -9.07 -28.04 34.02
C ASP A 265 -7.59 -28.01 34.50
N MET A 266 -6.84 -26.96 34.14
CA MET A 266 -5.38 -26.89 34.33
C MET A 266 -4.94 -26.42 35.74
N ALA A 267 -5.87 -26.18 36.67
CA ALA A 267 -5.53 -25.74 38.01
C ALA A 267 -4.90 -26.84 38.89
N LYS A 268 -5.23 -28.12 38.63
CA LYS A 268 -4.87 -29.27 39.49
C LYS A 268 -3.78 -30.17 38.92
N PHE A 269 -3.55 -30.10 37.61
CA PHE A 269 -2.52 -30.88 36.93
C PHE A 269 -2.07 -30.19 35.64
N GLN A 270 -0.83 -30.48 35.24
CA GLN A 270 -0.28 -30.09 33.95
C GLN A 270 -0.39 -31.27 32.98
N VAL A 271 -0.70 -31.01 31.72
CA VAL A 271 -0.81 -32.04 30.66
C VAL A 271 0.21 -31.75 29.56
N ARG A 272 0.95 -32.78 29.16
CA ARG A 272 1.80 -32.78 27.96
C ARG A 272 1.37 -33.88 27.01
N ILE A 273 1.25 -33.56 25.73
CA ILE A 273 0.84 -34.50 24.68
C ILE A 273 1.93 -34.57 23.62
N GLU A 274 2.37 -35.78 23.28
CA GLU A 274 3.36 -36.04 22.25
C GLU A 274 2.85 -37.14 21.30
N PRO A 275 2.79 -36.93 19.98
CA PRO A 275 3.04 -35.67 19.28
C PRO A 275 1.89 -34.66 19.46
N GLU A 276 2.14 -33.39 19.15
CA GLU A 276 1.09 -32.35 19.19
C GLU A 276 -0.04 -32.60 18.17
N MET A 277 0.30 -33.20 17.02
CA MET A 277 -0.65 -33.61 16.00
C MET A 277 -0.08 -34.71 15.10
N ALA A 278 -0.97 -35.45 14.44
CA ALA A 278 -0.61 -36.47 13.44
C ALA A 278 -1.50 -36.36 12.19
N ILE A 279 -0.98 -36.77 11.01
CA ILE A 279 -1.73 -36.81 9.74
C ILE A 279 -1.80 -38.26 9.21
N LEU A 280 -2.92 -38.93 9.50
CA LEU A 280 -3.17 -40.33 9.19
C LEU A 280 -3.82 -40.49 7.81
N THR A 281 -3.28 -41.34 6.94
CA THR A 281 -3.99 -41.84 5.75
C THR A 281 -4.83 -43.06 6.11
N LYS A 282 -5.60 -43.55 5.14
CA LYS A 282 -6.48 -44.72 5.30
C LYS A 282 -5.72 -45.90 5.90
N GLY A 283 -6.22 -46.42 7.02
CA GLY A 283 -5.69 -47.63 7.65
C GLY A 283 -4.41 -47.43 8.47
N GLU A 284 -3.91 -46.20 8.58
CA GLU A 284 -2.78 -45.87 9.45
C GLU A 284 -3.26 -45.50 10.86
N GLY A 285 -2.39 -45.73 11.84
CA GLY A 285 -2.48 -45.24 13.19
C GLY A 285 -1.18 -44.58 13.66
N CYS A 286 -1.27 -43.91 14.79
CA CYS A 286 -0.17 -43.24 15.49
C CYS A 286 -0.41 -43.36 17.00
N GLU A 287 0.67 -43.56 17.75
CA GLU A 287 0.63 -43.51 19.20
C GLU A 287 0.72 -42.06 19.68
N PHE A 288 -0.14 -41.69 20.62
CA PHE A 288 -0.05 -40.45 21.38
C PHE A 288 0.32 -40.78 22.82
N LYS A 289 1.41 -40.19 23.29
CA LYS A 289 1.88 -40.22 24.66
C LYS A 289 1.31 -39.02 25.41
N ILE A 290 0.42 -39.28 26.36
CA ILE A 290 -0.20 -38.26 27.20
C ILE A 290 0.46 -38.36 28.56
N SER A 291 1.00 -37.26 29.06
CA SER A 291 1.69 -37.19 30.34
C SER A 291 0.99 -36.17 31.23
N ILE A 292 0.65 -36.57 32.45
CA ILE A 292 0.05 -35.69 33.44
C ILE A 292 1.01 -35.50 34.61
N LYS A 293 1.05 -34.28 35.15
CA LYS A 293 1.81 -33.92 36.34
C LYS A 293 0.87 -33.24 37.33
N PRO A 294 0.37 -33.97 38.34
CA PRO A 294 -0.49 -33.38 39.37
C PRO A 294 0.26 -32.33 40.18
N VAL A 295 -0.40 -31.22 40.52
CA VAL A 295 0.18 -30.17 41.37
C VAL A 295 -0.27 -30.27 42.83
N CYS A 296 -1.30 -31.06 43.12
CA CYS A 296 -1.82 -31.29 44.46
C CYS A 296 -2.39 -32.71 44.63
N THR A 297 -2.66 -33.05 45.89
CA THR A 297 -3.35 -34.29 46.28
C THR A 297 -4.83 -34.19 45.87
N CYS A 298 -5.21 -34.86 44.79
CA CYS A 298 -6.56 -34.87 44.24
C CYS A 298 -6.91 -36.20 43.53
N LYS A 299 -8.18 -36.33 43.15
CA LYS A 299 -8.69 -37.34 42.20
C LYS A 299 -9.00 -36.63 40.88
N ILE A 300 -8.47 -37.16 39.78
CA ILE A 300 -8.65 -36.58 38.45
C ILE A 300 -9.60 -37.50 37.68
N SER A 301 -10.71 -36.93 37.22
CA SER A 301 -11.72 -37.61 36.40
C SER A 301 -12.23 -36.61 35.35
N GLU A 302 -11.34 -36.21 34.46
CA GLU A 302 -11.56 -35.11 33.51
C GLU A 302 -11.47 -35.58 32.05
N SER A 303 -12.16 -34.90 31.13
CA SER A 303 -12.15 -35.25 29.70
C SER A 303 -11.21 -34.35 28.89
N ILE A 304 -10.35 -34.94 28.07
CA ILE A 304 -9.63 -34.22 27.00
C ILE A 304 -10.29 -34.45 25.64
N GLN A 305 -10.14 -33.51 24.72
CA GLN A 305 -10.78 -33.59 23.41
C GLN A 305 -9.81 -34.10 22.34
N LEU A 306 -10.15 -35.20 21.70
CA LEU A 306 -9.56 -35.64 20.44
C LEU A 306 -10.27 -34.93 19.29
N VAL A 307 -9.56 -34.01 18.65
CA VAL A 307 -10.03 -33.22 17.52
C VAL A 307 -9.54 -33.87 16.23
N SER A 308 -10.47 -34.16 15.31
CA SER A 308 -10.17 -34.72 14.00
C SER A 308 -10.68 -33.85 12.87
N LEU A 309 -9.87 -33.66 11.82
CA LEU A 309 -10.21 -32.93 10.60
C LEU A 309 -10.04 -33.83 9.39
N ASP A 310 -11.13 -34.04 8.66
CA ASP A 310 -11.12 -34.71 7.36
C ASP A 310 -10.72 -33.73 6.25
N PHE A 311 -9.57 -33.96 5.59
CA PHE A 311 -9.06 -33.08 4.53
C PHE A 311 -9.93 -33.04 3.27
N LYS A 312 -10.75 -34.06 3.03
CA LYS A 312 -11.64 -34.14 1.85
C LYS A 312 -12.99 -33.52 2.13
N GLN A 313 -13.56 -33.78 3.31
CA GLN A 313 -14.89 -33.28 3.68
C GLN A 313 -14.84 -31.91 4.35
N GLY A 314 -13.69 -31.51 4.91
CA GLY A 314 -13.56 -30.29 5.71
C GLY A 314 -14.30 -30.33 7.04
N VAL A 315 -14.74 -31.52 7.47
CA VAL A 315 -15.52 -31.71 8.70
C VAL A 315 -14.55 -31.86 9.87
N ILE A 316 -14.83 -31.10 10.95
CA ILE A 316 -14.13 -31.20 12.22
C ILE A 316 -15.05 -31.93 13.21
N VAL A 317 -14.52 -32.94 13.88
CA VAL A 317 -15.23 -33.68 14.94
C VAL A 317 -14.39 -33.69 16.20
N ASN A 318 -15.02 -33.35 17.33
CA ASN A 318 -14.42 -33.40 18.65
C ASN A 318 -15.03 -34.56 19.42
N GLU A 319 -14.20 -35.42 19.98
CA GLU A 319 -14.60 -36.58 20.77
C GLU A 319 -13.86 -36.55 22.11
N ASP A 320 -14.56 -36.89 23.18
CA ASP A 320 -13.99 -36.85 24.54
C ASP A 320 -13.26 -38.17 24.86
N VAL A 321 -12.09 -38.06 25.47
CA VAL A 321 -11.30 -39.16 26.05
C VAL A 321 -11.12 -38.88 27.54
N LEU A 322 -11.46 -39.84 28.37
CA LEU A 322 -11.49 -39.66 29.83
C LEU A 322 -10.11 -39.93 30.44
N LEU A 323 -9.65 -39.02 31.29
CA LEU A 323 -8.45 -39.16 32.12
C LEU A 323 -8.89 -39.56 33.53
N ILE A 324 -8.41 -40.71 34.00
CA ILE A 324 -8.71 -41.23 35.34
C ILE A 324 -7.39 -41.47 36.06
N THR A 325 -7.23 -40.86 37.23
CA THR A 325 -6.14 -41.21 38.16
C THR A 325 -6.43 -40.68 39.56
N GLU A 326 -5.76 -41.26 40.54
CA GLU A 326 -5.74 -40.77 41.92
C GLU A 326 -4.30 -40.49 42.33
N THR A 327 -4.09 -39.42 43.08
CA THR A 327 -2.74 -39.06 43.53
C THR A 327 -2.45 -39.61 44.92
N GLN A 328 -1.17 -39.85 45.20
CA GLN A 328 -0.69 -40.16 46.53
C GLN A 328 -0.87 -38.96 47.47
N MET A 329 -1.15 -39.26 48.74
CA MET A 329 -1.23 -38.27 49.80
C MET A 329 0.07 -37.48 49.95
N SER A 330 -0.01 -36.15 49.87
CA SER A 330 1.12 -35.25 50.08
C SER A 330 0.71 -34.01 50.90
N THR A 331 1.70 -33.21 51.30
CA THR A 331 1.47 -31.89 51.91
C THR A 331 1.02 -30.83 50.90
N ARG A 332 0.91 -31.15 49.60
CA ARG A 332 0.29 -30.29 48.59
C ARG A 332 -1.21 -30.58 48.56
N LEU A 333 -2.02 -29.67 49.07
CA LEU A 333 -3.45 -29.88 49.26
C LEU A 333 -4.26 -29.37 48.06
N ASP A 334 -5.36 -30.04 47.76
CA ASP A 334 -6.40 -29.50 46.88
C ASP A 334 -7.17 -28.40 47.63
N TYR A 335 -7.24 -27.22 47.03
CA TYR A 335 -7.96 -26.08 47.60
C TYR A 335 -9.45 -26.39 47.78
N ASP A 336 -10.03 -27.18 46.88
CA ASP A 336 -11.48 -27.43 46.90
C ASP A 336 -11.91 -28.32 48.07
N GLU A 337 -10.96 -29.00 48.74
CA GLU A 337 -11.21 -29.72 49.99
C GLU A 337 -11.24 -28.81 51.23
N LEU A 338 -10.80 -27.55 51.10
CA LEU A 338 -10.72 -26.59 52.21
C LEU A 338 -12.02 -25.81 52.35
N ILE A 339 -12.66 -25.93 53.51
CA ILE A 339 -13.85 -25.15 53.85
C ILE A 339 -13.43 -23.99 54.74
N MET A 340 -13.39 -22.78 54.20
CA MET A 340 -13.16 -21.57 55.00
C MET A 340 -14.45 -21.16 55.72
N GLU A 341 -14.38 -20.91 57.03
CA GLU A 341 -15.54 -20.50 57.84
C GLU A 341 -15.45 -19.03 58.24
N LYS A 342 -14.60 -18.72 59.22
CA LYS A 342 -14.57 -17.41 59.89
C LYS A 342 -13.15 -16.88 59.95
N GLN A 343 -12.96 -15.62 59.58
CA GLN A 343 -11.69 -14.92 59.81
C GLN A 343 -11.42 -14.80 61.31
N ILE A 344 -10.25 -15.28 61.74
CA ILE A 344 -9.82 -15.29 63.14
C ILE A 344 -8.61 -14.38 63.41
N GLY A 345 -7.92 -13.93 62.36
CA GLY A 345 -6.82 -12.99 62.48
C GLY A 345 -6.37 -12.45 61.13
N GLU A 346 -5.69 -11.31 61.16
CA GLU A 346 -5.06 -10.67 60.01
C GLU A 346 -3.73 -10.09 60.46
N GLY A 347 -2.69 -10.24 59.64
CA GLY A 347 -1.36 -9.74 59.94
C GLY A 347 -0.60 -9.35 58.67
N SER A 348 0.68 -8.99 58.83
CA SER A 348 1.54 -8.57 57.72
C SER A 348 1.69 -9.63 56.62
N PHE A 349 1.66 -10.91 57.01
CA PHE A 349 1.87 -12.08 56.15
C PHE A 349 0.58 -12.66 55.53
N GLY A 350 -0.59 -12.07 55.81
CA GLY A 350 -1.86 -12.54 55.26
C GLY A 350 -2.97 -12.71 56.31
N THR A 351 -4.03 -13.40 55.91
CA THR A 351 -5.27 -13.52 56.68
C THR A 351 -5.48 -14.95 57.13
N VAL A 352 -5.83 -15.14 58.40
CA VAL A 352 -6.06 -16.46 58.99
C VAL A 352 -7.55 -16.67 59.17
N TYR A 353 -8.05 -17.77 58.61
CA TYR A 353 -9.41 -18.25 58.76
C TYR A 353 -9.44 -19.51 59.61
N LYS A 354 -10.45 -19.66 60.45
CA LYS A 354 -10.87 -20.97 60.94
C LYS A 354 -11.59 -21.67 59.79
N GLY A 355 -11.35 -22.96 59.63
CA GLY A 355 -11.98 -23.78 58.61
C GLY A 355 -12.05 -25.25 58.99
N MET A 356 -12.46 -26.06 58.01
CA MET A 356 -12.50 -27.50 58.09
C MET A 356 -11.73 -28.12 56.92
N PHE A 357 -10.96 -29.17 57.22
CA PHE A 357 -10.25 -29.98 56.24
C PHE A 357 -10.37 -31.45 56.62
N ARG A 358 -11.01 -32.26 55.77
CA ARG A 358 -11.23 -33.71 56.00
C ARG A 358 -11.78 -34.06 57.39
N GLY A 359 -12.71 -33.25 57.88
CA GLY A 359 -13.33 -33.42 59.20
C GLY A 359 -12.56 -32.82 60.38
N ASN A 360 -11.34 -32.30 60.18
CA ASN A 360 -10.56 -31.65 61.22
C ASN A 360 -10.78 -30.14 61.22
N SER A 361 -10.87 -29.54 62.40
CA SER A 361 -10.89 -28.08 62.55
C SER A 361 -9.47 -27.53 62.36
N VAL A 362 -9.32 -26.65 61.37
CA VAL A 362 -8.02 -26.13 60.94
C VAL A 362 -7.96 -24.60 60.98
N ALA A 363 -6.75 -24.08 61.05
CA ALA A 363 -6.43 -22.69 60.75
C ALA A 363 -5.84 -22.63 59.33
N ILE A 364 -6.50 -21.87 58.45
CA ILE A 364 -6.12 -21.66 57.06
C ILE A 364 -5.53 -20.25 56.96
N LYS A 365 -4.21 -20.15 56.84
CA LYS A 365 -3.50 -18.89 56.62
C LYS A 365 -3.40 -18.65 55.11
N VAL A 366 -4.26 -17.80 54.60
CA VAL A 366 -4.22 -17.32 53.21
C VAL A 366 -3.07 -16.34 53.09
N MET A 367 -2.13 -16.65 52.21
CA MET A 367 -0.96 -15.82 51.96
C MET A 367 -1.32 -14.70 50.98
N LYS A 368 -0.55 -13.62 51.01
CA LYS A 368 -0.61 -12.65 49.91
C LYS A 368 -0.11 -13.32 48.63
N ILE A 369 -0.69 -12.95 47.50
CA ILE A 369 -0.26 -13.46 46.19
C ILE A 369 1.22 -13.03 46.00
N PRO A 370 2.13 -13.98 45.73
CA PRO A 370 3.53 -13.65 45.51
C PRO A 370 3.67 -12.86 44.21
N ASP A 371 4.48 -11.80 44.25
CA ASP A 371 4.71 -10.92 43.09
C ASP A 371 5.75 -11.49 42.12
N ASP A 372 6.58 -12.45 42.56
CA ASP A 372 7.66 -13.06 41.79
C ASP A 372 7.93 -14.53 42.19
N ASP A 373 8.77 -15.21 41.40
CA ASP A 373 9.17 -16.60 41.65
C ASP A 373 10.02 -16.76 42.92
N GLU A 374 10.72 -15.71 43.38
CA GLU A 374 11.57 -15.74 44.57
C GLU A 374 10.72 -15.85 45.84
N GLN A 375 9.60 -15.11 45.91
CA GLN A 375 8.62 -15.20 46.98
C GLN A 375 7.93 -16.57 47.01
N MET A 376 7.67 -17.16 45.83
CA MET A 376 7.15 -18.53 45.75
C MET A 376 8.17 -19.55 46.26
N GLU A 377 9.45 -19.39 45.92
CA GLU A 377 10.51 -20.24 46.48
C GLU A 377 10.66 -20.11 47.99
N GLU A 378 10.55 -18.89 48.53
CA GLU A 378 10.57 -18.65 49.98
C GLU A 378 9.40 -19.37 50.67
N PHE A 379 8.20 -19.28 50.08
CA PHE A 379 7.03 -20.01 50.54
C PHE A 379 7.25 -21.53 50.51
N GLU A 380 7.79 -22.08 49.41
CA GLU A 380 8.12 -23.50 49.34
C GLU A 380 9.13 -23.92 50.41
N LYS A 381 10.14 -23.08 50.70
CA LYS A 381 11.12 -23.32 51.76
C LYS A 381 10.45 -23.33 53.13
N GLU A 382 9.53 -22.40 53.41
CA GLU A 382 8.74 -22.35 54.65
C GLU A 382 7.90 -23.63 54.82
N VAL A 383 7.18 -24.05 53.77
CA VAL A 383 6.36 -25.27 53.80
C VAL A 383 7.23 -26.52 54.03
N ARG A 384 8.36 -26.65 53.31
CA ARG A 384 9.30 -27.78 53.51
C ARG A 384 9.90 -27.81 54.91
N MET A 385 10.02 -26.65 55.56
CA MET A 385 10.49 -26.55 56.94
C MET A 385 9.41 -27.04 57.91
N LEU A 386 8.16 -26.57 57.75
CA LEU A 386 7.03 -26.99 58.59
C LEU A 386 6.71 -28.49 58.48
N ASP A 387 6.81 -29.07 57.28
CA ASP A 387 6.57 -30.50 57.05
C ASP A 387 7.51 -31.42 57.87
N LYS A 388 8.71 -30.93 58.20
CA LYS A 388 9.69 -31.69 59.01
C LYS A 388 9.39 -31.69 60.50
N PHE A 389 8.54 -30.77 61.00
CA PHE A 389 8.27 -30.64 62.43
C PHE A 389 7.01 -31.41 62.84
N ARG A 390 7.21 -32.53 63.54
CA ARG A 390 6.13 -33.31 64.16
C ARG A 390 6.40 -33.50 65.65
N SER A 391 5.56 -32.88 66.48
CA SER A 391 5.65 -32.94 67.94
C SER A 391 4.29 -32.61 68.55
N GLU A 392 3.95 -33.18 69.70
CA GLU A 392 2.71 -32.86 70.43
C GLU A 392 2.65 -31.41 70.94
N TYR A 393 3.81 -30.73 71.00
CA TYR A 393 3.93 -29.35 71.48
C TYR A 393 4.05 -28.32 70.35
N ILE A 394 3.97 -28.74 69.09
CA ILE A 394 3.99 -27.88 67.91
C ILE A 394 2.66 -28.07 67.18
N VAL A 395 2.05 -26.97 66.71
CA VAL A 395 0.81 -27.04 65.94
C VAL A 395 0.98 -27.97 64.73
N HIS A 396 0.08 -28.94 64.58
CA HIS A 396 0.19 -29.89 63.48
C HIS A 396 0.05 -29.18 62.13
N PHE A 397 1.00 -29.42 61.22
CA PHE A 397 0.95 -28.92 59.85
C PHE A 397 0.32 -29.98 58.95
N TYR A 398 -0.82 -29.65 58.35
CA TYR A 398 -1.53 -30.54 57.43
C TYR A 398 -0.98 -30.45 56.00
N GLY A 399 -0.59 -29.24 55.58
CA GLY A 399 -0.11 -28.99 54.23
C GLY A 399 -0.36 -27.56 53.76
N ALA A 400 -0.16 -27.34 52.47
CA ALA A 400 -0.31 -26.06 51.81
C ALA A 400 -0.89 -26.20 50.40
N VAL A 401 -1.58 -25.15 49.95
CA VAL A 401 -2.06 -24.99 48.57
C VAL A 401 -1.05 -24.13 47.81
N PHE A 402 -0.64 -24.60 46.63
CA PHE A 402 0.37 -23.96 45.77
C PHE A 402 -0.22 -23.32 44.50
N ILE A 403 -1.56 -23.26 44.39
CA ILE A 403 -2.24 -22.61 43.28
C ILE A 403 -2.01 -21.10 43.38
N PRO A 404 -1.42 -20.41 42.37
CA PRO A 404 -0.96 -19.03 42.49
C PRO A 404 -2.01 -18.04 43.02
N THR A 405 -3.27 -18.20 42.64
CA THR A 405 -4.38 -17.33 43.06
C THR A 405 -4.99 -17.70 44.41
N LYS A 406 -4.57 -18.81 45.03
CA LYS A 406 -5.22 -19.44 46.19
C LYS A 406 -4.21 -19.97 47.23
N ILE A 407 -3.00 -19.41 47.29
CA ILE A 407 -1.93 -19.89 48.16
C ILE A 407 -2.32 -19.80 49.64
N CYS A 408 -2.23 -20.92 50.35
CA CYS A 408 -2.50 -20.94 51.79
C CYS A 408 -1.78 -22.09 52.51
N MET A 409 -1.59 -21.92 53.82
CA MET A 409 -1.08 -22.96 54.73
C MET A 409 -2.18 -23.43 55.66
N VAL A 410 -2.21 -24.73 55.94
CA VAL A 410 -3.24 -25.38 56.75
C VAL A 410 -2.59 -26.02 57.96
N THR A 411 -2.95 -25.53 59.14
CA THR A 411 -2.46 -26.03 60.44
C THR A 411 -3.61 -26.38 61.38
N GLU A 412 -3.30 -27.04 62.48
CA GLU A 412 -4.24 -27.30 63.56
C GLU A 412 -4.83 -26.00 64.14
N PHE A 413 -6.14 -26.01 64.35
CA PHE A 413 -6.80 -24.90 65.03
C PHE A 413 -6.61 -24.98 66.55
N ALA A 414 -5.78 -24.11 67.10
CA ALA A 414 -5.60 -23.95 68.55
C ALA A 414 -6.83 -23.26 69.18
N LYS A 415 -7.76 -24.07 69.74
CA LYS A 415 -9.08 -23.63 70.25
C LYS A 415 -9.05 -22.46 71.24
N PHE A 416 -7.98 -22.32 72.03
CA PHE A 416 -7.87 -21.30 73.07
C PHE A 416 -7.11 -20.04 72.65
N GLY A 417 -6.66 -19.97 71.40
CA GLY A 417 -5.90 -18.83 70.86
C GLY A 417 -4.49 -18.75 71.42
N SER A 418 -3.89 -17.54 71.37
CA SER A 418 -2.51 -17.34 71.80
C SER A 418 -2.35 -17.43 73.32
N LEU A 419 -1.21 -17.98 73.77
CA LEU A 419 -0.88 -18.08 75.20
C LEU A 419 -0.87 -16.71 75.88
N MET A 420 -0.32 -15.68 75.24
CA MET A 420 -0.35 -14.30 75.74
C MET A 420 -1.78 -13.80 75.93
N GLY A 421 -2.67 -14.10 74.97
CA GLY A 421 -4.09 -13.78 75.08
C GLY A 421 -4.76 -14.46 76.28
N MET A 422 -4.41 -15.72 76.55
CA MET A 422 -4.89 -16.44 77.74
C MET A 422 -4.36 -15.86 79.05
N ILE A 423 -3.06 -15.54 79.12
CA ILE A 423 -2.44 -14.96 80.31
C ILE A 423 -3.08 -13.62 80.66
N ASN A 424 -3.33 -12.77 79.64
CA ASN A 424 -3.95 -11.47 79.85
C ASN A 424 -5.42 -11.56 80.30
N LYS A 425 -6.17 -12.58 79.84
CA LYS A 425 -7.54 -12.84 80.29
C LYS A 425 -7.63 -13.31 81.74
N LYS A 426 -6.62 -14.01 82.26
CA LYS A 426 -6.56 -14.47 83.67
C LYS A 426 -6.13 -13.37 84.67
N LYS A 427 -5.57 -12.26 84.19
CA LYS A 427 -5.17 -11.11 85.04
C LYS A 427 -6.32 -10.11 85.28
N LYS A 428 -7.44 -10.27 84.60
CA LYS A 428 -8.73 -9.65 84.93
C LYS A 428 -9.58 -10.68 85.66
#